data_AF-A0A382LD40-F1
#
_entry.id   AF-A0A382LD40-F1
#
_cell.length_a   1.000
_cell.length_b   1.000
_cell.length_c   1.000
_cell.angle_alpha   90.00
_cell.angle_beta   90.00
_cell.angle_gamma   90.00
#
_symmetry.space_group_name_H-M   'P 1'
#
loop_
_entity.id
_entity.type
_entity.pdbx_description
1 polymer ?
#
loop_
_entity_poly.entity_id
_entity_poly.type
_entity_poly.pdbx_seq_one_letter_code
_entity_poly.pdbx_strand_id
1 'polypeptide(L)'
;MDIVPSDAALGAEIRDLDLSLHLSEEQVVDLHTALLDHGVLVFRDQHITDEDQVRFTRYFGPPVEHVRKQRQRRVKEIFIISNVKENGEPIGALGSELIDFHSDLSYLPKPGTISLLYAVEIPAEGGDTQWCDCRAAYDSLPQDRKEEIEDL
;
A
#
# COMPACT_ATOMS: atom_id res chain seq x y z
N MET A 1 -14.96 13.38 5.56
CA MET A 1 -13.89 12.42 5.81
C MET A 1 -13.87 12.12 7.30
N ASP A 2 -13.96 10.84 7.64
CA ASP A 2 -13.90 10.34 9.01
C ASP A 2 -12.79 9.27 9.09
N ILE A 3 -12.06 9.26 10.20
CA ILE A 3 -10.90 8.37 10.43
C ILE A 3 -11.27 7.44 11.58
N VAL A 4 -11.45 6.17 11.26
CA VAL A 4 -11.92 5.15 12.21
C VAL A 4 -10.80 4.14 12.46
N PRO A 5 -10.11 4.18 13.62
CA PRO A 5 -9.06 3.22 13.95
C PRO A 5 -9.58 1.78 13.93
N SER A 6 -8.70 0.83 13.59
CA SER A 6 -9.03 -0.60 13.50
C SER A 6 -9.15 -1.32 14.84
N ASP A 7 -8.92 -0.62 15.96
CA ASP A 7 -8.70 -1.16 17.31
C ASP A 7 -7.53 -2.17 17.43
N ALA A 8 -6.72 -2.34 16.38
CA ALA A 8 -5.52 -3.17 16.36
C ALA A 8 -4.24 -2.33 16.55
N ALA A 9 -3.07 -2.98 16.51
CA ALA A 9 -1.77 -2.31 16.65
C ALA A 9 -1.49 -1.28 15.53
N LEU A 10 -2.14 -1.43 14.37
CA LEU A 10 -2.06 -0.52 13.24
C LEU A 10 -3.36 -0.58 12.43
N GLY A 11 -3.60 0.43 11.60
CA GLY A 11 -4.71 0.49 10.66
C GLY A 11 -5.80 1.48 11.05
N ALA A 12 -6.31 2.19 10.05
CA ALA A 12 -7.56 2.96 10.16
C ALA A 12 -8.36 2.86 8.85
N GLU A 13 -9.68 2.86 8.97
CA GLU A 13 -10.60 3.02 7.85
C GLU A 13 -10.89 4.50 7.62
N ILE A 14 -10.75 4.94 6.37
CA ILE A 14 -11.13 6.29 5.95
C ILE A 14 -12.51 6.23 5.30
N ARG A 15 -13.47 6.94 5.90
CA ARG A 15 -14.86 7.03 5.44
C ARG A 15 -15.16 8.42 4.87
N ASP A 16 -16.23 8.51 4.10
CA ASP A 16 -16.73 9.75 3.50
C ASP A 16 -15.65 10.50 2.69
N LEU A 17 -14.93 9.75 1.86
CA LEU A 17 -13.92 10.24 0.93
C LEU A 17 -14.01 9.48 -0.40
N ASP A 18 -14.11 10.23 -1.50
CA ASP A 18 -14.14 9.69 -2.86
C ASP A 18 -12.80 9.98 -3.55
N LEU A 19 -12.03 8.92 -3.81
CA LEU A 19 -10.70 9.02 -4.40
C LEU A 19 -10.73 9.36 -5.90
N SER A 20 -11.90 9.29 -6.56
CA SER A 20 -12.07 9.72 -7.97
C SER A 20 -12.05 11.24 -8.12
N LEU A 21 -12.20 11.98 -7.02
CA LEU A 21 -12.19 13.45 -7.00
C LEU A 21 -10.82 14.01 -6.60
N HIS A 22 -10.66 15.31 -6.79
CA HIS A 22 -9.51 16.04 -6.22
C HIS A 22 -9.78 16.33 -4.75
N LEU A 23 -8.77 16.10 -3.92
CA LEU A 23 -8.83 16.41 -2.49
C LEU A 23 -8.43 17.85 -2.22
N SER A 24 -9.01 18.44 -1.18
CA SER A 24 -8.54 19.72 -0.64
C SER A 24 -7.19 19.54 0.06
N GLU A 25 -6.46 20.65 0.23
CA GLU A 25 -5.18 20.62 0.96
C GLU A 25 -5.34 20.12 2.40
N GLU A 26 -6.43 20.51 3.07
CA GLU A 26 -6.77 20.05 4.42
C GLU A 26 -6.94 18.53 4.47
N GLN A 27 -7.71 17.95 3.54
CA GLN A 27 -7.89 16.50 3.45
C GLN A 27 -6.57 15.77 3.21
N VAL A 28 -5.68 16.34 2.39
CA VAL A 28 -4.36 15.75 2.14
C VAL A 28 -3.52 15.76 3.42
N VAL A 29 -3.48 16.87 4.15
CA VAL A 29 -2.75 16.96 5.42
C VAL A 29 -3.28 15.97 6.45
N ASP A 30 -4.60 15.85 6.56
CA ASP A 30 -5.26 14.90 7.46
C ASP A 30 -4.90 13.45 7.10
N LEU A 31 -4.90 13.09 5.82
CA LEU A 31 -4.53 11.75 5.35
C LEU A 31 -3.05 11.43 5.62
N HIS A 32 -2.15 12.39 5.42
CA HIS A 32 -0.74 12.22 5.78
C HIS A 32 -0.57 11.95 7.26
N THR A 33 -1.24 12.74 8.10
CA THR A 33 -1.21 12.57 9.56
C THR A 33 -1.76 11.20 9.96
N ALA A 34 -2.93 10.84 9.43
CA ALA A 34 -3.55 9.55 9.69
C ALA A 34 -2.66 8.37 9.25
N LEU A 35 -1.99 8.47 8.10
CA LEU A 35 -1.08 7.42 7.64
C LEU A 35 0.12 7.25 8.57
N LEU A 36 0.69 8.34 9.07
CA LEU A 36 1.80 8.29 10.02
C LEU A 36 1.38 7.71 11.37
N ASP A 37 0.21 8.09 11.87
CA ASP A 37 -0.31 7.60 13.15
C ASP A 37 -0.69 6.12 13.06
N HIS A 38 -1.42 5.73 12.02
CA HIS A 38 -2.02 4.40 11.91
C HIS A 38 -1.22 3.41 11.06
N GLY A 39 -0.21 3.84 10.30
CA GLY A 39 0.63 2.99 9.45
C GLY A 39 -0.03 2.46 8.18
N VAL A 40 -1.31 2.10 8.23
CA VAL A 40 -2.12 1.60 7.09
C VAL A 40 -3.46 2.31 7.07
N LEU A 41 -3.87 2.78 5.90
CA LEU A 41 -5.19 3.35 5.67
C LEU A 41 -5.98 2.49 4.69
N VAL A 42 -7.23 2.18 5.04
CA VAL A 42 -8.15 1.38 4.22
C VAL A 42 -9.28 2.27 3.73
N PHE A 43 -9.51 2.25 2.42
CA PHE A 43 -10.60 2.96 1.76
C PHE A 43 -11.56 1.91 1.17
N ARG A 44 -12.83 1.96 1.58
CA ARG A 44 -13.86 1.03 1.08
C ARG A 44 -14.63 1.65 -0.09
N ASP A 45 -15.23 0.79 -0.91
CA ASP A 45 -16.17 1.12 -1.98
C ASP A 45 -15.67 2.16 -3.01
N GLN A 46 -14.36 2.19 -3.24
CA GLN A 46 -13.74 3.08 -4.22
C GLN A 46 -13.90 2.52 -5.63
N HIS A 47 -14.28 3.39 -6.57
CA HIS A 47 -14.42 3.07 -7.98
C HIS A 47 -13.57 4.06 -8.78
N ILE A 48 -12.27 3.75 -8.90
CA ILE A 48 -11.27 4.66 -9.48
C ILE A 48 -10.63 4.08 -10.74
N THR A 49 -10.20 4.97 -11.64
CA THR A 49 -9.37 4.61 -12.79
C THR A 49 -7.89 4.51 -12.41
N ASP A 50 -7.08 3.92 -13.30
CA ASP A 50 -5.61 3.93 -13.17
C ASP A 50 -5.08 5.36 -13.01
N GLU A 51 -5.61 6.32 -13.78
CA GLU A 51 -5.22 7.73 -13.69
C GLU A 51 -5.63 8.38 -12.36
N ASP A 52 -6.78 8.00 -11.78
CA ASP A 52 -7.20 8.45 -10.46
C ASP A 52 -6.28 7.92 -9.37
N GLN A 53 -5.91 6.64 -9.43
CA GLN A 53 -4.98 6.02 -8.49
C GLN A 53 -3.60 6.70 -8.54
N VAL A 54 -3.11 7.02 -9.74
CA VAL A 54 -1.88 7.79 -9.92
C VAL A 54 -2.02 9.22 -9.38
N ARG A 55 -3.13 9.92 -9.65
CA ARG A 55 -3.39 11.25 -9.08
C ARG A 55 -3.34 11.19 -7.55
N PHE A 56 -4.06 10.25 -6.95
CA PHE A 56 -4.13 10.14 -5.50
C PHE A 56 -2.75 9.82 -4.88
N THR A 57 -1.96 8.95 -5.53
CA THR A 57 -0.58 8.67 -5.13
C THR A 57 0.29 9.94 -5.07
N ARG A 58 0.06 10.89 -6.00
CA ARG A 58 0.81 12.15 -6.07
C ARG A 58 0.61 13.08 -4.88
N TYR A 59 -0.44 12.90 -4.08
CA TYR A 59 -0.59 13.63 -2.82
C TYR A 59 0.45 13.21 -1.77
N PHE A 60 1.00 12.00 -1.89
CA PHE A 60 2.01 11.46 -0.95
C PHE A 60 3.44 11.53 -1.49
N GLY A 61 3.61 11.70 -2.79
CA GLY A 61 4.91 11.81 -3.44
C GLY A 61 4.88 11.39 -4.91
N PRO A 62 6.00 11.51 -5.63
CA PRO A 62 6.07 11.04 -7.00
C PRO A 62 5.91 9.51 -7.07
N PRO A 63 5.07 8.97 -7.95
CA PRO A 63 4.99 7.52 -8.16
C PRO A 63 6.32 6.98 -8.70
N VAL A 64 6.69 5.78 -8.24
CA VAL A 64 7.91 5.08 -8.68
C VAL A 64 7.51 3.96 -9.64
N GLU A 65 8.10 3.94 -10.83
CA GLU A 65 7.89 2.82 -11.75
C GLU A 65 8.53 1.55 -11.18
N HIS A 66 7.74 0.48 -11.11
CA HIS A 66 8.19 -0.79 -10.56
C HIS A 66 9.27 -1.43 -11.44
N VAL A 67 10.33 -1.99 -10.82
CA VAL A 67 11.50 -2.54 -11.53
C VAL A 67 11.20 -3.79 -12.37
N ARG A 68 10.15 -4.54 -12.01
CA ARG A 68 9.69 -5.71 -12.78
C ARG A 68 8.95 -5.26 -14.03
N LYS A 69 9.41 -5.74 -15.18
CA LYS A 69 8.73 -5.52 -16.46
C LYS A 69 7.40 -6.27 -16.51
N GLN A 70 6.40 -5.63 -17.11
CA GLN A 70 5.10 -6.21 -17.42
C GLN A 70 4.75 -5.92 -18.88
N ARG A 71 3.64 -6.49 -19.38
CA ARG A 71 3.09 -6.12 -20.68
C ARG A 71 2.88 -4.61 -20.77
N GLN A 72 2.88 -4.05 -21.97
CA GLN A 72 2.68 -2.61 -22.15
C GLN A 72 1.32 -2.19 -21.58
N ARG A 73 1.33 -1.14 -20.77
CA ARG A 73 0.14 -0.55 -20.14
C ARG A 73 -0.05 0.88 -20.61
N ARG A 74 -1.29 1.37 -20.52
CA ARG A 74 -1.62 2.77 -20.79
C ARG A 74 -1.02 3.69 -19.73
N VAL A 75 -1.18 3.35 -18.46
CA VAL A 75 -0.61 4.06 -17.31
C VAL A 75 0.62 3.30 -16.83
N LYS A 76 1.80 3.93 -16.90
CA LYS A 76 3.08 3.22 -16.67
C LYS A 76 3.38 3.03 -15.18
N GLU A 77 2.88 3.95 -14.37
CA GLU A 77 3.04 3.97 -12.92
C GLU A 77 2.26 2.85 -12.21
N ILE A 78 1.20 2.30 -12.84
CA ILE A 78 0.42 1.21 -12.26
C ILE A 78 1.15 -0.11 -12.44
N PHE A 79 1.41 -0.81 -11.34
CA PHE A 79 1.91 -2.19 -11.35
C PHE A 79 0.75 -3.16 -11.10
N ILE A 80 0.53 -4.11 -12.02
CA ILE A 80 -0.59 -5.05 -11.95
C ILE A 80 -0.15 -6.32 -11.23
N ILE A 81 -0.68 -6.54 -10.03
CA ILE A 81 -0.53 -7.80 -9.29
C ILE A 81 -1.72 -8.68 -9.65
N SER A 82 -1.49 -9.81 -10.32
CA SER A 82 -2.59 -10.67 -10.78
C SER A 82 -2.11 -12.08 -11.12
N ASN A 83 -2.98 -13.05 -10.85
CA ASN A 83 -2.89 -14.43 -11.31
C ASN A 83 -3.71 -14.70 -12.60
N VAL A 84 -4.41 -13.70 -13.12
CA VAL A 84 -5.26 -13.82 -14.31
C VAL A 84 -4.42 -13.90 -15.58
N LYS A 85 -4.87 -14.75 -16.51
CA LYS A 85 -4.31 -14.88 -17.85
C LYS A 85 -5.37 -14.54 -18.89
N GLU A 86 -4.95 -13.83 -19.93
CA GLU A 86 -5.77 -13.44 -21.07
C GLU A 86 -5.09 -13.98 -22.34
N ASN A 87 -5.80 -14.79 -23.13
CA ASN A 87 -5.24 -15.48 -24.31
C ASN A 87 -3.97 -16.30 -24.02
N GLY A 88 -3.86 -16.87 -22.81
CA GLY A 88 -2.71 -17.65 -22.35
C GLY A 88 -1.58 -16.84 -21.72
N GLU A 89 -1.61 -15.50 -21.85
CA GLU A 89 -0.58 -14.61 -21.33
C GLU A 89 -0.99 -13.97 -20.00
N PRO A 90 -0.11 -13.89 -18.98
CA PRO A 90 -0.39 -13.19 -17.74
C PRO A 90 -0.71 -11.70 -17.96
N ILE A 91 -1.78 -11.21 -17.33
CA ILE A 91 -2.11 -9.77 -17.39
C ILE A 91 -1.22 -8.94 -16.46
N GLY A 92 -0.69 -9.58 -15.42
CA GLY A 92 0.09 -8.99 -14.35
C GLY A 92 1.30 -9.85 -13.97
N ALA A 93 1.81 -9.62 -12.76
CA ALA A 93 2.96 -10.33 -12.20
C ALA A 93 2.64 -10.82 -10.78
N LEU A 94 3.60 -11.52 -10.17
CA LEU A 94 3.53 -12.13 -8.83
C LEU A 94 2.54 -13.30 -8.68
N GLY A 95 1.55 -13.41 -9.56
CA GLY A 95 0.75 -14.63 -9.71
C GLY A 95 -0.07 -14.95 -8.45
N SER A 96 -0.05 -16.21 -8.02
CA SER A 96 -0.82 -16.74 -6.90
C SER A 96 0.07 -17.31 -5.78
N GLU A 97 1.35 -16.97 -5.78
CA GLU A 97 2.29 -17.46 -4.78
C GLU A 97 2.17 -16.63 -3.49
N LEU A 98 2.36 -17.28 -2.34
CA LEU A 98 2.48 -16.59 -1.07
C LEU A 98 3.72 -15.71 -1.11
N ILE A 99 3.56 -14.44 -0.71
CA ILE A 99 4.69 -13.53 -0.52
C ILE A 99 4.92 -13.43 0.99
N ASP A 100 6.13 -13.79 1.43
CA ASP A 100 6.53 -13.66 2.84
C ASP A 100 6.50 -12.19 3.29
N PHE A 101 6.52 -11.96 4.61
CA PHE A 101 6.64 -10.61 5.17
C PHE A 101 7.82 -9.87 4.55
N HIS A 102 7.55 -8.69 3.99
CA HIS A 102 8.52 -7.85 3.31
C HIS A 102 8.15 -6.37 3.46
N SER A 103 9.12 -5.51 3.16
CA SER A 103 8.90 -4.09 2.91
C SER A 103 9.23 -3.81 1.44
N ASP A 104 8.32 -3.16 0.74
CA ASP A 104 8.43 -2.94 -0.70
C ASP A 104 9.69 -2.15 -1.06
N LEU A 105 10.41 -2.66 -2.06
CA LEU A 105 11.62 -2.04 -2.59
C LEU A 105 12.73 -1.80 -1.55
N SER A 106 12.71 -2.49 -0.39
CA SER A 106 13.73 -2.37 0.67
C SER A 106 15.16 -2.70 0.21
N TYR A 107 15.29 -3.40 -0.93
CA TYR A 107 16.57 -3.71 -1.59
C TYR A 107 17.14 -2.54 -2.42
N LEU A 108 16.42 -1.43 -2.58
CA LEU A 108 16.92 -0.24 -3.28
C LEU A 108 17.60 0.73 -2.31
N PRO A 109 18.61 1.51 -2.75
CA PRO A 109 19.24 2.54 -1.90
C PRO A 109 18.28 3.63 -1.42
N LYS A 110 17.18 3.83 -2.14
CA LYS A 110 16.07 4.72 -1.78
C LYS A 110 14.78 3.91 -1.92
N PRO A 111 14.33 3.22 -0.87
CA PRO A 111 13.13 2.40 -0.93
C PRO A 111 11.88 3.27 -1.13
N GLY A 112 10.79 2.64 -1.57
CA GLY A 112 9.48 3.28 -1.59
C GLY A 112 9.06 3.63 -0.16
N THR A 113 8.48 4.81 0.04
CA THR A 113 8.03 5.25 1.37
C THR A 113 6.60 4.81 1.67
N ILE A 114 5.77 4.68 0.65
CA ILE A 114 4.34 4.35 0.74
C ILE A 114 3.99 3.47 -0.46
N SER A 115 3.23 2.41 -0.21
CA SER A 115 2.62 1.58 -1.24
C SER A 115 1.12 1.79 -1.26
N LEU A 116 0.52 1.77 -2.46
CA LEU A 116 -0.92 1.90 -2.63
C LEU A 116 -1.43 0.74 -3.49
N LEU A 117 -2.31 -0.06 -2.90
CA LEU A 117 -2.91 -1.23 -3.52
C LEU A 117 -4.41 -1.01 -3.73
N TYR A 118 -4.88 -1.21 -4.95
CA TYR A 118 -6.29 -1.13 -5.30
C TYR A 118 -6.78 -2.50 -5.77
N ALA A 119 -7.81 -3.01 -5.11
CA ALA A 119 -8.37 -4.33 -5.39
C ALA A 119 -9.37 -4.26 -6.54
N VAL A 120 -9.04 -4.87 -7.68
CA VAL A 120 -9.88 -4.87 -8.89
C VAL A 120 -10.76 -6.13 -8.95
N GLU A 121 -10.16 -7.29 -8.70
CA GLU A 121 -10.84 -8.58 -8.62
C GLU A 121 -10.34 -9.30 -7.36
N ILE A 122 -11.26 -9.78 -6.52
CA ILE A 122 -10.96 -10.41 -5.23
C ILE A 122 -11.46 -11.86 -5.28
N PRO A 123 -10.66 -12.87 -4.87
CA PRO A 123 -11.14 -14.24 -4.79
C PRO A 123 -12.25 -14.39 -3.74
N ALA A 124 -13.11 -15.38 -3.90
CA ALA A 124 -14.18 -15.65 -2.93
C ALA A 124 -13.64 -16.06 -1.54
N GLU A 125 -12.46 -16.67 -1.50
CA GLU A 125 -11.80 -17.14 -0.28
C GLU A 125 -10.28 -16.95 -0.40
N GLY A 126 -9.63 -16.62 0.72
CA GLY A 126 -8.18 -16.39 0.79
C GLY A 126 -7.73 -15.07 0.14
N GLY A 127 -6.42 -14.91 -0.03
CA GLY A 127 -5.83 -13.67 -0.59
C GLY A 127 -5.74 -12.51 0.40
N ASP A 128 -5.90 -12.78 1.70
CA ASP A 128 -5.75 -11.79 2.76
C ASP A 128 -4.36 -11.15 2.71
N THR A 129 -4.33 -9.83 2.85
CA THR A 129 -3.08 -9.08 3.06
C THR A 129 -2.93 -8.81 4.55
N GLN A 130 -1.75 -9.09 5.09
CA GLN A 130 -1.42 -8.86 6.50
C GLN A 130 -0.33 -7.80 6.61
N TRP A 131 -0.39 -7.02 7.69
CA TRP A 131 0.59 -6.01 8.02
C TRP A 131 1.14 -6.24 9.43
N CYS A 132 2.39 -5.83 9.66
CA CYS A 132 3.06 -5.88 10.96
C CYS A 132 3.55 -4.47 11.31
N ASP A 133 3.24 -3.98 12.51
CA ASP A 133 3.78 -2.71 12.98
C ASP A 133 5.18 -2.93 13.54
N CYS A 134 6.19 -2.64 12.72
CA CYS A 134 7.59 -2.76 13.13
C CYS A 134 7.98 -1.79 14.25
N ARG A 135 7.25 -0.68 14.44
CA ARG A 135 7.50 0.27 15.54
C ARG A 135 7.05 -0.36 16.86
N ALA A 136 5.82 -0.87 16.89
CA ALA A 136 5.30 -1.58 18.06
C ALA A 136 6.12 -2.85 18.36
N ALA A 137 6.56 -3.57 17.32
CA ALA A 137 7.45 -4.72 17.46
C ALA A 137 8.78 -4.33 18.10
N TYR A 138 9.45 -3.29 17.58
CA TYR A 138 10.69 -2.77 18.17
C TYR A 138 10.46 -2.31 19.61
N ASP A 139 9.41 -1.54 19.90
CA ASP A 139 9.10 -1.03 21.23
C ASP A 139 8.89 -2.14 22.26
N SER A 140 8.34 -3.28 21.83
CA SER A 140 8.13 -4.47 22.68
C SER A 140 9.41 -5.25 23.00
N LEU A 141 10.53 -4.98 22.32
CA LEU A 141 11.78 -5.68 22.57
C LEU A 141 12.33 -5.35 23.98
N PRO A 142 12.93 -6.35 24.67
CA PRO A 142 13.77 -6.10 25.83
C PRO A 142 14.89 -5.11 25.52
N GLN A 143 15.29 -4.31 26.53
CA GLN A 143 16.29 -3.26 26.36
C GLN A 143 17.64 -3.80 25.85
N ASP A 144 18.07 -4.98 26.31
CA ASP A 144 19.31 -5.62 25.84
C ASP A 144 19.27 -5.96 24.34
N ARG A 145 18.08 -6.31 23.82
CA ARG A 145 17.89 -6.56 22.38
C ARG A 145 17.90 -5.28 21.56
N LYS A 146 17.30 -4.20 22.08
CA LYS A 146 17.36 -2.89 21.41
C LYS A 146 18.81 -2.41 21.30
N GLU A 147 19.58 -2.53 22.39
CA GLU A 147 21.01 -2.17 22.42
C GLU A 147 21.86 -3.02 21.47
N GLU A 148 21.54 -4.31 21.31
CA GLU A 148 22.25 -5.20 20.38
C GLU A 148 22.05 -4.82 18.92
N ILE A 149 20.87 -4.30 18.54
CA ILE A 149 20.52 -4.04 17.13
C ILE A 149 20.63 -2.58 16.70
N GLU A 150 20.90 -1.64 17.61
CA GLU A 150 20.88 -0.19 17.35
C GLU A 150 21.82 0.24 16.21
N ASP A 151 23.00 -0.39 16.11
CA ASP A 151 24.07 -0.02 15.17
C ASP A 151 24.33 -1.09 14.07
N LEU A 152 23.40 -2.03 13.85
CA LEU A 152 23.51 -3.05 12.79
C LEU A 152 23.06 -2.51 11.41
#